data_AF-I7JXZ0-F1
#
_entry.id   AF-I7JXZ0-F1
#
_cell.length_a   1.000
_cell.length_b   1.000
_cell.length_c   1.000
_cell.angle_alpha   90.00
_cell.angle_beta   90.00
_cell.angle_gamma   90.00
#
_symmetry.space_group_name_H-M   'P 1'
#
loop_
_entity.id
_entity.type
_entity.pdbx_description
1 polymer ?
#
loop_
_entity_poly.entity_id
_entity_poly.type
_entity_poly.pdbx_seq_one_letter_code
_entity_poly.pdbx_strand_id
1 'polypeptide(L)'
;MTANHAKLIANDQTGSIISQLDSYRAKRAGARKYIWRSMEDNRARPKHRELDGTEQVYGNPDGGDDGQMPGEPIRCRCVALPVFDEVDSKHISSNSKQSIDDPNNLHELFHKNSYYFPSTEYISSYELNKLVRKFVRKGGVVAIGTEADTYLRSVGASASTWGKNTVMISSWATKSAVVEELYHTTQLKRLGVESMGSLSELEYDNMEVEAQLYLLKNAKK
;
A
#
# COMPACT_ATOMS: atom_id res chain seq x y z
N MET A 1 -21.48 33.98 6.01
CA MET A 1 -21.18 32.68 5.36
C MET A 1 -21.92 31.59 6.13
N THR A 2 -22.73 30.74 5.49
CA THR A 2 -23.48 29.69 6.21
C THR A 2 -22.58 28.47 6.48
N ALA A 3 -22.86 27.71 7.54
CA ALA A 3 -22.04 26.54 7.92
C ALA A 3 -21.92 25.51 6.77
N ASN A 4 -23.00 25.32 6.00
CA ASN A 4 -23.01 24.43 4.84
C ASN A 4 -22.13 24.93 3.68
N HIS A 5 -22.07 26.25 3.49
CA HIS A 5 -21.21 26.86 2.48
C HIS A 5 -19.74 26.74 2.88
N ALA A 6 -19.40 27.00 4.15
CA ALA A 6 -18.05 26.81 4.66
C ALA A 6 -17.58 25.35 4.53
N LYS A 7 -18.44 24.38 4.85
CA LYS A 7 -18.16 22.94 4.69
C LYS A 7 -17.95 22.53 3.23
N LEU A 8 -18.72 23.12 2.31
CA LEU A 8 -18.55 22.91 0.88
C LEU A 8 -17.17 23.35 0.43
N ILE A 9 -16.81 24.60 0.73
CA ILE A 9 -15.49 25.17 0.38
C ILE A 9 -14.37 24.34 0.99
N ALA A 10 -14.44 23.99 2.27
CA ALA A 10 -13.39 23.23 2.93
C ALA A 10 -13.13 21.87 2.25
N ASN A 11 -14.20 21.12 1.95
CA ASN A 11 -14.06 19.81 1.29
C ASN A 11 -13.54 19.94 -0.14
N ASP A 12 -14.04 20.94 -0.86
CA ASP A 12 -13.67 21.23 -2.23
C ASP A 12 -12.18 21.58 -2.35
N GLN A 13 -11.73 22.56 -1.56
CA GLN A 13 -10.34 23.01 -1.57
C GLN A 13 -9.38 21.92 -1.09
N THR A 14 -9.81 21.09 -0.11
CA THR A 14 -9.01 19.94 0.32
C THR A 14 -8.87 18.90 -0.80
N GLY A 15 -9.96 18.60 -1.51
CA GLY A 15 -9.95 17.65 -2.63
C GLY A 15 -9.05 18.11 -3.77
N SER A 16 -9.17 19.38 -4.16
CA SER A 16 -8.35 20.00 -5.21
C SER A 16 -6.85 19.99 -4.86
N ILE A 17 -6.48 20.39 -3.63
CA ILE A 17 -5.07 20.37 -3.19
C ILE A 17 -4.50 18.94 -3.17
N ILE A 18 -5.28 17.95 -2.71
CA ILE A 18 -4.83 16.55 -2.72
C ILE A 18 -4.60 16.07 -4.16
N SER A 19 -5.51 16.36 -5.08
CA SER A 19 -5.36 16.02 -6.50
C SER A 19 -4.10 16.62 -7.11
N GLN A 20 -3.84 17.90 -6.86
CA GLN A 20 -2.65 18.60 -7.35
C GLN A 20 -1.36 18.04 -6.75
N LEU A 21 -1.35 17.73 -5.45
CA LEU A 21 -0.19 17.17 -4.77
C LEU A 21 0.13 15.75 -5.28
N ASP A 22 -0.90 14.93 -5.50
CA ASP A 22 -0.73 13.57 -6.02
C ASP A 22 -0.29 13.61 -7.49
N SER A 23 -0.84 14.51 -8.30
CA SER A 23 -0.34 14.79 -9.66
C SER A 23 1.13 15.23 -9.65
N TYR A 24 1.52 16.12 -8.73
CA TYR A 24 2.91 16.54 -8.60
C TYR A 24 3.84 15.38 -8.24
N ARG A 25 3.45 14.54 -7.28
CA ARG A 25 4.21 13.33 -6.90
C ARG A 25 4.33 12.34 -8.06
N ALA A 26 3.23 12.08 -8.75
CA ALA A 26 3.19 11.18 -9.89
C ALA A 26 4.11 11.65 -11.03
N LYS A 27 4.02 12.94 -11.41
CA LYS A 27 4.91 13.53 -12.41
C LYS A 27 6.38 13.48 -11.98
N ARG A 28 6.68 13.75 -10.71
CA ARG A 28 8.04 13.66 -10.17
C ARG A 28 8.59 12.23 -10.17
N ALA A 29 7.73 11.23 -10.01
CA ALA A 29 8.07 9.81 -10.13
C ALA A 29 8.21 9.34 -11.59
N GLY A 30 7.94 10.20 -12.57
CA GLY A 30 8.08 9.90 -14.00
C GLY A 30 6.78 9.56 -14.75
N ALA A 31 5.61 9.66 -14.10
CA ALA A 31 4.34 9.42 -14.77
C ALA A 31 3.97 10.60 -15.70
N ARG A 32 3.74 10.29 -16.98
CA ARG A 32 3.23 11.26 -17.97
C ARG A 32 1.71 11.20 -18.14
N LYS A 33 1.12 10.06 -17.80
CA LYS A 33 -0.31 9.78 -18.01
C LYS A 33 -0.95 9.21 -16.74
N TYR A 34 -2.28 9.18 -16.72
CA TYR A 34 -3.07 8.56 -15.67
C TYR A 34 -4.35 7.95 -16.22
N ILE A 35 -4.89 6.96 -15.52
CA ILE A 35 -6.24 6.43 -15.74
C ILE A 35 -7.19 7.15 -14.80
N TRP A 36 -8.27 7.73 -15.34
CA TRP A 36 -9.33 8.32 -14.52
C TRP A 36 -10.14 7.22 -13.85
N ARG A 37 -10.33 7.28 -12.53
CA ARG A 37 -11.17 6.34 -11.79
C ARG A 37 -12.33 7.02 -11.09
N SER A 38 -13.54 6.63 -11.47
CA SER A 38 -14.76 7.13 -10.84
C SER A 38 -15.07 6.41 -9.53
N MET A 39 -16.00 6.96 -8.73
CA MET A 39 -16.49 6.28 -7.51
C MET A 39 -17.55 5.21 -7.82
N GLU A 40 -17.97 5.10 -9.08
CA GLU A 40 -19.01 4.16 -9.55
C GLU A 40 -20.34 4.20 -8.77
N ASP A 41 -20.65 5.31 -8.10
CA ASP A 41 -21.90 5.50 -7.38
C ASP A 41 -22.88 6.42 -8.11
N ASN A 42 -24.13 6.44 -7.64
CA ASN A 42 -25.20 7.25 -8.23
C ASN A 42 -24.97 8.77 -8.11
N ARG A 43 -23.93 9.22 -7.39
CA ARG A 43 -23.56 10.63 -7.24
C ARG A 43 -22.43 11.00 -8.19
N ALA A 44 -21.81 10.04 -8.88
CA ALA A 44 -20.84 10.29 -9.93
C ALA A 44 -21.54 10.94 -11.13
N ARG A 45 -20.98 12.07 -11.57
CA ARG A 45 -21.50 12.82 -12.72
C ARG A 45 -21.43 11.93 -13.98
N PRO A 46 -22.36 12.05 -14.93
CA PRO A 46 -22.33 11.25 -16.17
C PRO A 46 -20.96 11.31 -16.88
N LYS A 47 -20.42 12.50 -17.09
CA LYS A 47 -19.08 12.70 -17.68
C LYS A 47 -17.96 11.98 -16.91
N HIS A 48 -18.03 11.94 -15.58
CA HIS A 48 -17.01 11.24 -14.77
C HIS A 48 -17.12 9.72 -14.87
N ARG A 49 -18.31 9.19 -15.19
CA ARG A 49 -18.51 7.78 -15.50
C ARG A 49 -18.01 7.44 -16.91
N GLU A 50 -18.19 8.35 -17.87
CA GLU A 50 -17.65 8.21 -19.23
C GLU A 50 -16.11 8.25 -19.25
N LEU A 51 -15.51 9.10 -18.41
CA LEU A 51 -14.07 9.17 -18.25
C LEU A 51 -13.48 7.96 -17.53
N ASP A 52 -14.28 7.18 -16.82
CA ASP A 52 -13.80 6.07 -16.01
C ASP A 52 -13.07 5.01 -16.85
N GLY A 53 -11.85 4.67 -16.44
CA GLY A 53 -10.97 3.76 -17.18
C GLY A 53 -10.26 4.39 -18.39
N THR A 54 -10.56 5.63 -18.75
CA THR A 54 -9.87 6.31 -19.86
C THR A 54 -8.47 6.78 -19.45
N GLU A 55 -7.53 6.66 -20.38
CA GLU A 55 -6.18 7.20 -20.22
C GLU A 55 -6.16 8.69 -20.56
N GLN A 56 -5.58 9.49 -19.67
CA GLN A 56 -5.50 10.93 -19.73
C GLN A 56 -4.04 11.37 -19.54
N VAL A 57 -3.66 12.50 -20.11
CA VAL A 57 -2.30 13.05 -19.97
C VAL A 57 -2.32 14.13 -18.90
N TYR A 58 -1.34 14.10 -17.99
CA TYR A 58 -1.24 15.15 -16.96
C TYR A 58 -1.01 16.53 -17.60
N GLY A 59 -1.79 17.53 -17.19
CA GLY A 59 -1.67 18.90 -17.68
C GLY A 59 -2.23 19.13 -19.09
N ASN A 60 -2.96 18.15 -19.66
CA ASN A 60 -3.69 18.36 -20.90
C ASN A 60 -4.92 19.24 -20.66
N PRO A 61 -5.00 20.46 -21.24
CA PRO A 61 -6.15 21.36 -21.06
C PRO A 61 -7.46 20.82 -21.64
N ASP A 62 -7.38 19.90 -22.62
CA ASP A 62 -8.54 19.27 -23.26
C ASP A 62 -8.88 17.91 -22.63
N GLY A 63 -8.12 17.48 -21.61
CA GLY A 63 -8.30 16.21 -20.93
C GLY A 63 -9.27 16.28 -19.75
N GLY A 64 -9.66 15.11 -19.23
CA GLY A 64 -10.46 15.01 -18.00
C GLY A 64 -11.80 15.75 -18.06
N ASP A 65 -12.09 16.56 -17.03
CA ASP A 65 -13.31 17.36 -16.94
C ASP A 65 -13.05 18.83 -17.26
N ASP A 66 -12.82 19.12 -18.54
CA ASP A 66 -12.47 20.46 -19.07
C ASP A 66 -11.10 20.94 -18.54
N GLY A 67 -10.09 20.07 -18.66
CA GLY A 67 -8.72 20.31 -18.19
C GLY A 67 -8.52 20.02 -16.70
N GLN A 68 -9.59 19.79 -15.95
CA GLN A 68 -9.53 19.44 -14.54
C GLN A 68 -9.27 17.95 -14.34
N MET A 69 -8.38 17.65 -13.41
CA MET A 69 -8.01 16.30 -13.02
C MET A 69 -9.03 15.70 -12.03
N PRO A 70 -9.05 14.37 -11.85
CA PRO A 70 -9.87 13.73 -10.82
C PRO A 70 -9.64 14.38 -9.45
N GLY A 71 -10.71 14.76 -8.76
CA GLY A 71 -10.66 15.42 -7.45
C GLY A 71 -10.62 16.95 -7.49
N GLU A 72 -10.37 17.58 -8.64
CA GLU A 72 -10.42 19.04 -8.80
C GLU A 72 -11.83 19.61 -9.02
N PRO A 73 -12.72 18.97 -9.83
CA PRO A 73 -14.08 19.49 -9.99
C PRO A 73 -14.84 19.50 -8.66
N ILE A 74 -15.79 20.43 -8.50
CA ILE A 74 -16.45 20.60 -7.21
C ILE A 74 -17.12 19.34 -6.67
N ARG A 75 -16.75 18.96 -5.43
CA ARG A 75 -17.16 17.71 -4.76
C ARG A 75 -16.79 16.43 -5.54
N CYS A 76 -15.83 16.49 -6.45
CA CYS A 76 -15.32 15.31 -7.12
C CYS A 76 -14.63 14.40 -6.09
N ARG A 77 -14.89 13.09 -6.22
CA ARG A 77 -14.27 12.04 -5.41
C ARG A 77 -13.49 11.05 -6.27
N CYS A 78 -13.41 11.31 -7.58
CA CYS A 78 -12.64 10.52 -8.51
C CYS A 78 -11.15 10.66 -8.21
N VAL A 79 -10.37 9.66 -8.63
CA VAL A 79 -8.92 9.62 -8.40
C VAL A 79 -8.17 9.39 -9.71
N ALA A 80 -6.93 9.89 -9.78
CA ALA A 80 -6.02 9.66 -10.89
C ALA A 80 -5.09 8.49 -10.54
N LEU A 81 -5.10 7.42 -11.33
CA LEU A 81 -4.14 6.33 -11.21
C LEU A 81 -2.98 6.55 -12.18
N PRO A 82 -1.78 6.94 -11.71
CA PRO A 82 -0.66 7.22 -12.60
C PRO A 82 -0.21 6.00 -13.40
N VAL A 83 0.12 6.20 -14.67
CA VAL A 83 0.69 5.20 -15.58
C VAL A 83 2.16 5.53 -15.80
N PHE A 84 3.02 4.52 -15.61
CA PHE A 84 4.46 4.59 -15.85
C PHE A 84 4.78 3.74 -17.07
N ASP A 85 5.53 4.29 -18.03
CA ASP A 85 6.01 3.51 -19.17
C ASP A 85 7.16 2.60 -18.70
N GLU A 86 7.21 1.36 -19.20
CA GLU A 86 8.25 0.39 -18.88
C GLU A 86 9.65 0.94 -19.22
N VAL A 87 10.58 0.85 -18.26
CA VAL A 87 11.99 1.18 -18.48
C VAL A 87 12.63 0.01 -19.24
N ASP A 88 13.24 0.30 -20.40
CA ASP A 88 13.90 -0.65 -21.29
C ASP A 88 14.76 -1.71 -20.56
N SER A 89 14.36 -2.96 -20.74
CA SER A 89 14.82 -4.19 -20.06
C SER A 89 16.20 -4.71 -20.50
N LYS A 90 17.18 -3.85 -20.80
CA LYS A 90 18.46 -4.28 -21.43
C LYS A 90 19.70 -4.47 -20.54
N HIS A 91 19.61 -4.49 -19.21
CA HIS A 91 20.81 -4.64 -18.36
C HIS A 91 20.81 -5.77 -17.31
N ILE A 92 19.96 -6.80 -17.42
CA ILE A 92 20.10 -7.99 -16.58
C ILE A 92 20.29 -9.22 -17.47
N SER A 93 21.55 -9.54 -17.78
CA SER A 93 21.92 -10.79 -18.43
C SER A 93 22.44 -11.82 -17.42
N SER A 94 21.91 -13.04 -17.56
CA SER A 94 22.48 -14.36 -17.25
C SER A 94 22.31 -15.00 -15.85
N ASN A 95 21.85 -16.26 -15.92
CA ASN A 95 21.77 -17.37 -14.93
C ASN A 95 20.53 -17.37 -14.01
N SER A 96 19.70 -18.42 -13.92
CA SER A 96 19.78 -19.83 -14.36
C SER A 96 18.39 -20.50 -14.21
N LYS A 97 18.02 -21.38 -15.16
CA LYS A 97 16.90 -22.34 -15.04
C LYS A 97 17.43 -23.68 -14.47
N GLN A 98 16.73 -24.32 -13.51
CA GLN A 98 16.70 -25.79 -13.23
C GLN A 98 15.66 -26.07 -12.11
N SER A 99 14.48 -26.64 -12.41
CA SER A 99 14.05 -28.07 -12.43
C SER A 99 13.75 -28.67 -11.05
N ILE A 100 12.47 -29.03 -10.84
CA ILE A 100 11.81 -29.55 -9.64
C ILE A 100 11.70 -31.09 -9.77
N ASP A 101 11.94 -31.84 -8.67
CA ASP A 101 11.36 -33.16 -8.29
C ASP A 101 12.37 -34.05 -7.48
N ASP A 102 12.34 -34.03 -6.13
CA ASP A 102 12.94 -35.04 -5.23
C ASP A 102 12.10 -35.21 -3.94
N PRO A 103 11.56 -36.41 -3.63
CA PRO A 103 10.66 -36.67 -2.50
C PRO A 103 11.32 -36.77 -1.11
N ASN A 104 12.62 -36.49 -0.96
CA ASN A 104 13.27 -36.37 0.36
C ASN A 104 13.27 -34.96 0.96
N ASN A 105 12.64 -33.98 0.30
CA ASN A 105 12.44 -32.66 0.86
C ASN A 105 11.25 -32.63 1.82
N LEU A 106 11.40 -33.24 3.01
CA LEU A 106 10.50 -32.94 4.15
C LEU A 106 10.52 -31.46 4.57
N HIS A 107 11.46 -30.67 4.02
CA HIS A 107 11.48 -29.21 4.13
C HIS A 107 10.37 -28.52 3.29
N GLU A 108 9.69 -29.24 2.40
CA GLU A 108 8.48 -28.77 1.69
C GLU A 108 7.21 -28.76 2.57
N LEU A 109 7.28 -29.20 3.82
CA LEU A 109 6.18 -29.05 4.78
C LEU A 109 6.12 -27.67 5.45
N PHE A 110 7.18 -26.86 5.35
CA PHE A 110 7.21 -25.51 5.92
C PHE A 110 6.85 -24.39 4.93
N HIS A 111 6.58 -24.73 3.67
CA HIS A 111 6.20 -23.75 2.63
C HIS A 111 4.68 -23.58 2.43
N LYS A 112 3.86 -23.98 3.40
CA LYS A 112 2.41 -23.73 3.39
C LYS A 112 1.88 -23.47 4.79
N ASN A 113 2.34 -22.42 5.47
CA ASN A 113 1.54 -21.79 6.54
C ASN A 113 2.07 -20.40 6.94
N SER A 114 1.98 -19.44 6.01
CA SER A 114 1.30 -18.19 6.39
C SER A 114 -0.15 -18.32 5.91
N TYR A 115 -0.93 -19.17 6.60
CA TYR A 115 -2.37 -19.38 6.42
C TYR A 115 -2.93 -19.02 5.03
N TYR A 116 -2.64 -19.85 4.01
CA TYR A 116 -3.45 -19.84 2.80
C TYR A 116 -4.70 -20.67 3.06
N PHE A 117 -5.68 -20.07 3.73
CA PHE A 117 -7.04 -20.56 3.62
C PHE A 117 -7.57 -20.14 2.25
N PRO A 118 -8.30 -20.99 1.52
CA PRO A 118 -8.95 -20.63 0.25
C PRO A 118 -9.94 -19.46 0.35
N SER A 119 -10.17 -18.94 1.56
CA SER A 119 -11.02 -17.79 1.90
C SER A 119 -10.25 -16.60 2.52
N THR A 120 -8.90 -16.61 2.57
CA THR A 120 -8.14 -15.52 3.19
C THR A 120 -8.15 -14.29 2.29
N GLU A 121 -8.99 -13.31 2.62
CA GLU A 121 -9.04 -12.04 1.92
C GLU A 121 -7.76 -11.25 2.21
N TYR A 122 -6.97 -10.96 1.16
CA TYR A 122 -5.87 -10.01 1.28
C TYR A 122 -6.39 -8.68 1.82
N ILE A 123 -5.57 -7.98 2.59
CA ILE A 123 -6.02 -6.73 3.18
C ILE A 123 -6.35 -5.72 2.08
N SER A 124 -7.61 -5.28 2.05
CA SER A 124 -8.03 -4.24 1.12
C SER A 124 -7.18 -2.98 1.33
N SER A 125 -6.90 -2.23 0.26
CA SER A 125 -6.14 -0.98 0.36
C SER A 125 -6.79 0.01 1.34
N TYR A 126 -8.12 -0.02 1.50
CA TYR A 126 -8.83 0.78 2.50
C TYR A 126 -8.47 0.39 3.93
N GLU A 127 -8.54 -0.91 4.25
CA GLU A 127 -8.15 -1.40 5.57
C GLU A 127 -6.66 -1.20 5.83
N LEU A 128 -5.80 -1.42 4.82
CA LEU A 128 -4.36 -1.19 4.91
C LEU A 128 -4.08 0.27 5.29
N ASN A 129 -4.64 1.21 4.53
CA ASN A 129 -4.51 2.64 4.80
C ASN A 129 -5.01 3.01 6.20
N LYS A 130 -6.11 2.41 6.66
CA LYS A 130 -6.63 2.63 8.01
C LYS A 130 -5.66 2.18 9.09
N LEU A 131 -4.98 1.05 8.90
CA LEU A 131 -4.00 0.52 9.84
C LEU A 131 -2.73 1.38 9.86
N VAL A 132 -2.15 1.68 8.69
CA VAL A 132 -0.86 2.38 8.62
C VAL A 132 -0.96 3.88 8.89
N ARG A 133 -2.15 4.51 8.78
CA ARG A 133 -2.33 5.96 8.92
C ARG A 133 -1.70 6.53 10.20
N LYS A 134 -1.89 5.86 11.35
CA LYS A 134 -1.33 6.34 12.62
C LYS A 134 0.19 6.22 12.66
N PHE A 135 0.72 5.16 12.06
CA PHE A 135 2.15 4.90 11.97
C PHE A 135 2.85 5.94 11.09
N VAL A 136 2.30 6.18 9.88
CA VAL A 136 2.82 7.19 8.95
C VAL A 136 2.76 8.59 9.55
N ARG A 137 1.66 8.97 10.22
CA ARG A 137 1.53 10.28 10.90
C ARG A 137 2.59 10.51 11.99
N LYS A 138 3.17 9.45 12.55
CA LYS A 138 4.24 9.51 13.55
C LYS A 138 5.64 9.44 12.93
N GLY A 139 5.77 9.65 11.61
CA GLY A 139 7.04 9.59 10.88
C GLY A 139 7.46 8.18 10.46
N GLY A 140 6.53 7.22 10.47
CA GLY A 140 6.77 5.87 9.93
C GLY A 140 6.78 5.86 8.40
N VAL A 141 7.61 4.99 7.83
CA VAL A 141 7.76 4.74 6.40
C VAL A 141 7.19 3.37 6.08
N VAL A 142 6.29 3.33 5.10
CA VAL A 142 5.69 2.09 4.59
C VAL A 142 6.23 1.88 3.18
N ALA A 143 7.10 0.90 3.01
CA ALA A 143 7.63 0.48 1.73
C ALA A 143 6.68 -0.56 1.11
N ILE A 144 6.11 -0.20 -0.04
CA ILE A 144 5.15 -0.98 -0.83
C ILE A 144 5.56 -0.90 -2.31
N GLY A 145 5.13 -1.85 -3.12
CA GLY A 145 5.39 -1.87 -4.56
C GLY A 145 6.27 -3.03 -4.98
N THR A 146 6.65 -3.08 -6.26
CA THR A 146 7.30 -4.25 -6.89
C THR A 146 8.59 -4.66 -6.21
N GLU A 147 9.38 -3.71 -5.70
CA GLU A 147 10.61 -4.01 -4.94
C GLU A 147 10.29 -4.67 -3.60
N ALA A 148 9.30 -4.16 -2.88
CA ALA A 148 8.84 -4.75 -1.62
C ALA A 148 8.20 -6.12 -1.85
N ASP A 149 7.43 -6.27 -2.92
CA ASP A 149 6.86 -7.53 -3.35
C ASP A 149 7.96 -8.54 -3.73
N THR A 150 8.98 -8.13 -4.48
CA THR A 150 10.07 -9.03 -4.89
C THR A 150 10.85 -9.51 -3.67
N TYR A 151 11.21 -8.58 -2.78
CA TYR A 151 11.90 -8.91 -1.55
C TYR A 151 11.06 -9.82 -0.65
N LEU A 152 9.81 -9.44 -0.36
CA LEU A 152 8.93 -10.20 0.53
C LEU A 152 8.63 -11.61 -0.02
N ARG A 153 8.51 -11.77 -1.36
CA ARG A 153 8.46 -13.10 -1.99
C ARG A 153 9.74 -13.90 -1.73
N SER A 154 10.91 -13.27 -1.87
CA SER A 154 12.20 -13.96 -1.69
C SER A 154 12.42 -14.46 -0.26
N VAL A 155 11.86 -13.78 0.74
CA VAL A 155 11.96 -14.17 2.16
C VAL A 155 10.72 -14.91 2.67
N GLY A 156 9.75 -15.22 1.80
CA GLY A 156 8.54 -15.96 2.18
C GLY A 156 7.60 -15.19 3.11
N ALA A 157 7.69 -13.87 3.16
CA ALA A 157 6.85 -13.02 4.02
C ALA A 157 5.80 -12.25 3.21
N SER A 158 4.79 -11.70 3.87
CA SER A 158 3.77 -10.83 3.23
C SER A 158 3.80 -9.40 3.78
N ALA A 159 4.43 -9.20 4.92
CA ALA A 159 4.86 -7.92 5.47
C ALA A 159 6.14 -8.17 6.28
N SER A 160 6.93 -7.14 6.57
CA SER A 160 8.14 -7.26 7.39
C SER A 160 8.53 -5.93 8.01
N THR A 161 8.93 -5.94 9.28
CA THR A 161 9.48 -4.79 9.98
C THR A 161 10.97 -4.69 9.72
N TRP A 162 11.38 -3.58 9.09
CA TRP A 162 12.79 -3.31 8.78
C TRP A 162 13.46 -2.43 9.83
N GLY A 163 12.66 -1.75 10.65
CA GLY A 163 13.16 -1.01 11.79
C GLY A 163 12.05 -0.30 12.54
N LYS A 164 12.41 0.40 13.60
CA LYS A 164 11.43 1.09 14.48
C LYS A 164 10.51 2.06 13.74
N ASN A 165 10.92 2.56 12.57
CA ASN A 165 10.14 3.48 11.76
C ASN A 165 9.86 2.97 10.34
N THR A 166 10.19 1.71 10.01
CA THR A 166 10.09 1.23 8.62
C THR A 166 9.44 -0.14 8.57
N VAL A 167 8.37 -0.25 7.78
CA VAL A 167 7.72 -1.54 7.47
C VAL A 167 7.64 -1.72 5.97
N MET A 168 7.80 -2.95 5.52
CA MET A 168 7.54 -3.39 4.16
C MET A 168 6.23 -4.17 4.13
N ILE A 169 5.38 -3.89 3.15
CA ILE A 169 4.07 -4.53 3.02
C ILE A 169 3.90 -4.93 1.56
N SER A 170 3.52 -6.19 1.35
CA SER A 170 3.29 -6.70 0.00
C SER A 170 1.86 -6.51 -0.49
N SER A 171 1.66 -6.67 -1.79
CA SER A 171 0.32 -6.74 -2.41
C SER A 171 -0.54 -7.93 -1.93
N TRP A 172 0.06 -8.98 -1.36
CA TRP A 172 -0.65 -10.15 -0.80
C TRP A 172 -0.63 -10.17 0.73
N ALA A 173 -0.34 -9.03 1.37
CA ALA A 173 -0.36 -8.92 2.82
C ALA A 173 -1.75 -9.23 3.38
N THR A 174 -1.80 -9.99 4.48
CA THR A 174 -3.03 -10.16 5.25
C THR A 174 -3.16 -9.05 6.28
N LYS A 175 -4.37 -8.83 6.78
CA LYS A 175 -4.61 -7.86 7.85
C LYS A 175 -3.81 -8.17 9.11
N SER A 176 -3.72 -9.44 9.48
CA SER A 176 -2.97 -9.88 10.66
C SER A 176 -1.48 -9.59 10.49
N ALA A 177 -0.89 -9.91 9.34
CA ALA A 177 0.51 -9.63 9.05
C ALA A 177 0.81 -8.12 9.14
N VAL A 178 -0.03 -7.26 8.56
CA VAL A 178 0.16 -5.80 8.67
C VAL A 178 0.07 -5.31 10.11
N VAL A 179 -0.88 -5.83 10.90
CA VAL A 179 -1.05 -5.43 12.30
C VAL A 179 0.15 -5.87 13.14
N GLU A 180 0.66 -7.07 12.90
CA GLU A 180 1.83 -7.65 13.55
C GLU A 180 3.08 -6.81 13.32
N GLU A 181 3.39 -6.49 12.05
CA GLU A 181 4.57 -5.67 11.73
C GLU A 181 4.46 -4.26 12.32
N LEU A 182 3.27 -3.65 12.29
CA LEU A 182 3.07 -2.36 12.97
C LEU A 182 3.25 -2.48 14.49
N TYR A 183 2.95 -3.63 15.09
CA TYR A 183 3.20 -3.88 16.50
C TYR A 183 4.71 -4.03 16.79
N HIS A 184 5.45 -4.71 15.94
CA HIS A 184 6.92 -4.81 16.05
C HIS A 184 7.59 -3.44 16.02
N THR A 185 7.13 -2.50 15.18
CA THR A 185 7.65 -1.12 15.24
C THR A 185 7.43 -0.45 16.59
N THR A 186 6.34 -0.79 17.29
CA THR A 186 6.04 -0.27 18.63
C THR A 186 6.93 -0.93 19.69
N GLN A 187 7.17 -2.24 19.58
CA GLN A 187 8.10 -2.98 20.44
C GLN A 187 9.53 -2.45 20.30
N LEU A 188 10.02 -2.26 19.07
CA LEU A 188 11.34 -1.67 18.80
C LEU A 188 11.48 -0.27 19.43
N LYS A 189 10.44 0.58 19.33
CA LYS A 189 10.42 1.88 20.01
C LYS A 189 10.44 1.76 21.53
N ARG A 190 9.73 0.79 22.10
CA ARG A 190 9.68 0.54 23.55
C ARG A 190 11.04 0.08 24.08
N LEU A 191 11.74 -0.76 23.32
CA LEU A 191 13.07 -1.27 23.66
C LEU A 191 14.19 -0.28 23.36
N GLY A 192 13.93 0.77 22.56
CA GLY A 192 14.94 1.75 22.16
C GLY A 192 15.92 1.21 21.11
N VAL A 193 15.51 0.20 20.35
CA VAL A 193 16.34 -0.52 19.38
C VAL A 193 15.97 -0.11 17.95
N GLU A 194 16.95 -0.04 17.04
CA GLU A 194 16.73 0.40 15.65
C GLU A 194 16.05 -0.66 14.79
N SER A 195 16.41 -1.94 14.95
CA SER A 195 15.92 -3.05 14.12
C SER A 195 15.95 -4.39 14.87
N MET A 196 15.21 -5.39 14.37
CA MET A 196 15.23 -6.75 14.93
C MET A 196 16.62 -7.39 14.93
N GLY A 197 17.51 -7.02 14.01
CA GLY A 197 18.88 -7.56 13.94
C GLY A 197 19.78 -7.15 15.11
N SER A 198 19.33 -6.24 15.98
CA SER A 198 20.05 -5.82 17.18
C SER A 198 19.57 -6.53 18.46
N LEU A 199 18.59 -7.43 18.35
CA LEU A 199 18.03 -8.19 19.48
C LEU A 199 18.80 -9.50 19.69
N SER A 200 18.86 -9.96 20.94
CA SER A 200 19.19 -11.36 21.23
C SER A 200 18.06 -12.28 20.77
N GLU A 201 18.37 -13.57 20.56
CA GLU A 201 17.41 -14.60 20.17
C GLU A 201 16.20 -14.64 21.14
N LEU A 202 16.46 -14.57 22.45
CA LEU A 202 15.41 -14.56 23.46
C LEU A 202 14.53 -13.30 23.39
N GLU A 203 15.10 -12.13 23.09
CA GLU A 203 14.33 -10.89 22.93
C GLU A 203 13.45 -10.92 21.67
N TYR A 204 13.99 -11.48 20.58
CA TYR A 204 13.25 -11.73 19.35
C TYR A 204 12.06 -12.66 19.59
N ASP A 205 12.30 -13.83 20.20
CA ASP A 205 11.25 -14.82 20.48
C ASP A 205 10.14 -14.26 21.37
N ASN A 206 10.53 -13.52 22.42
CA ASN A 206 9.55 -12.87 23.30
C ASN A 206 8.73 -11.81 22.56
N MET A 207 9.33 -11.08 21.62
CA MET A 207 8.62 -10.11 20.80
C MET A 207 7.58 -10.76 19.89
N GLU A 208 7.94 -11.87 19.24
CA GLU A 208 7.03 -12.65 18.39
C GLU A 208 5.86 -13.23 19.20
N VAL A 209 6.13 -13.83 20.36
CA VAL A 209 5.09 -14.35 21.26
C VAL A 209 4.15 -13.24 21.72
N GLU A 210 4.69 -12.07 22.09
CA GLU A 210 3.88 -10.93 22.50
C GLU A 210 3.01 -10.40 21.34
N ALA A 211 3.54 -10.35 20.12
CA ALA A 211 2.79 -9.91 18.94
C ALA A 211 1.63 -10.86 18.62
N GLN A 212 1.84 -12.18 18.69
CA GLN A 212 0.79 -13.17 18.52
C GLN A 212 -0.32 -13.06 19.58
N LEU A 213 0.06 -12.88 20.85
CA LEU A 213 -0.90 -12.63 21.94
C LEU A 213 -1.69 -11.35 21.71
N TYR A 214 -1.03 -10.30 21.21
CA TYR A 214 -1.69 -9.05 20.83
C TYR A 214 -2.72 -9.28 19.71
N LEU A 215 -2.37 -10.02 18.66
CA LEU A 215 -3.30 -10.36 17.58
C LEU A 215 -4.51 -11.15 18.11
N LEU A 216 -4.28 -12.19 18.92
CA LEU A 216 -5.36 -13.01 19.50
C LEU A 216 -6.30 -12.18 20.38
N LYS A 217 -5.76 -11.26 21.18
CA LYS A 217 -6.56 -10.37 22.03
C LYS A 217 -7.40 -9.36 21.24
N ASN A 218 -6.92 -8.95 20.06
CA ASN A 218 -7.55 -7.94 19.22
C ASN A 218 -8.30 -8.53 18.01
N ALA A 219 -8.30 -9.85 17.85
CA ALA A 219 -9.14 -10.54 16.90
C ALA A 219 -10.60 -10.30 17.31
N LYS A 220 -11.36 -9.57 16.48
CA LYS A 220 -12.80 -9.44 16.67
C LYS A 220 -13.42 -10.85 16.61
N LYS A 221 -14.26 -11.19 17.60
CA LYS A 221 -15.18 -12.33 17.49
C LYS A 221 -16.18 -12.10 16.36
#